data_AF-A0A238DMX4-F1
#
_entry.id   AF-A0A238DMX4-F1
#
_cell.length_a   1.000
_cell.length_b   1.000
_cell.length_c   1.000
_cell.angle_alpha   90.00
_cell.angle_beta   90.00
_cell.angle_gamma   90.00
#
_symmetry.space_group_name_H-M   'P 1'
#
loop_
_entity.id
_entity.type
_entity.pdbx_description
1 polymer ?
#
loop_
_entity_poly.entity_id
_entity_poly.type
_entity_poly.pdbx_seq_one_letter_code
_entity_poly.pdbx_strand_id
1 'polypeptide(L)' 'MSVDHYTYRVAWSPEDGVHVGLCAEFPSLSWLASTPEAALKGIGKLWPKPWPIC' A
#
# COMPACT_ATOMS: atom_id res chain seq x y z
N MET A 1 -7.66 -22.13 3.20
CA MET A 1 -7.76 -20.66 3.06
C MET A 1 -6.42 -20.09 3.47
N SER A 2 -5.54 -19.83 2.50
CA SER A 2 -4.25 -19.20 2.78
C SER A 2 -4.51 -17.72 2.98
N VAL A 3 -4.52 -17.26 4.22
CA VAL A 3 -4.37 -15.83 4.50
C VAL A 3 -2.94 -15.51 4.12
N ASP A 4 -2.76 -14.73 3.08
CA ASP A 4 -1.43 -14.30 2.70
C ASP A 4 -1.05 -13.11 3.60
N HIS A 5 0.00 -13.31 4.40
CA HIS A 5 0.47 -12.35 5.38
C HIS A 5 1.39 -11.34 4.69
N TYR A 6 0.79 -10.34 4.06
CA TYR A 6 1.55 -9.23 3.50
C TYR A 6 1.92 -8.21 4.58
N THR A 7 3.17 -7.76 4.53
CA THR A 7 3.63 -6.69 5.42
C THR A 7 3.42 -5.34 4.74
N TYR A 8 2.46 -4.56 5.24
CA TYR A 8 2.26 -3.18 4.81
C TYR A 8 3.05 -2.23 5.70
N ARG A 9 3.83 -1.33 5.09
CA ARG A 9 4.56 -0.27 5.77
C ARG A 9 3.96 1.08 5.37
N VAL A 10 3.56 1.87 6.36
CA VAL A 10 3.13 3.25 6.15
C VAL A 10 4.25 4.18 6.63
N ALA A 11 4.68 5.08 5.77
CA ALA A 11 5.61 6.16 6.08
C ALA A 11 4.89 7.51 5.96
N TRP A 12 5.21 8.44 6.85
CA TRP A 12 4.73 9.82 6.76
C TRP A 12 5.72 10.64 5.93
N SER A 13 5.25 11.28 4.87
CA SER A 13 6.02 12.26 4.09
C SER A 13 5.69 13.66 4.60
N PRO A 14 6.60 14.31 5.35
CA PRO A 14 6.38 15.66 5.85
C PRO A 14 6.40 16.73 4.74
N GLU A 15 7.00 16.42 3.59
CA GLU A 15 7.10 17.32 2.43
C GLU A 15 5.73 17.55 1.77
N ASP A 16 4.97 16.48 1.57
CA ASP A 16 3.63 16.51 0.99
C ASP A 16 2.51 16.54 2.06
N GLY A 17 2.84 16.27 3.32
CA GLY A 17 1.87 16.16 4.42
C GLY A 17 0.92 14.97 4.26
N VAL A 18 1.38 13.89 3.60
CA VAL A 18 0.58 12.69 3.32
C VAL A 18 1.26 11.42 3.81
N HIS A 19 0.45 10.38 4.00
CA HIS A 19 0.89 9.04 4.32
C HIS A 19 1.12 8.23 3.03
N VAL A 20 2.32 7.68 2.90
CA VAL A 20 2.69 6.77 1.82
C VAL A 20 2.63 5.34 2.37
N GLY A 21 1.67 4.57 1.87
CA GLY A 21 1.61 3.13 2.12
C GLY A 21 2.40 2.38 1.05
N LEU A 22 3.26 1.46 1.48
CA LEU A 22 4.12 0.62 0.64
C LEU A 22 3.95 -0.84 1.08
N CYS A 23 3.93 -1.76 0.13
CA CYS A 23 3.99 -3.19 0.43
C CYS A 23 5.45 -3.62 0.50
N ALA A 24 5.88 -4.25 1.60
CA ALA A 24 7.28 -4.65 1.78
C ALA A 24 7.74 -5.66 0.70
N GLU A 25 6.86 -6.55 0.28
CA GLU A 25 7.11 -7.50 -0.81
C GLU A 25 7.13 -6.86 -2.22
N PHE A 26 6.47 -5.71 -2.41
CA PHE A 26 6.35 -5.05 -3.71
C PHE A 26 6.63 -3.54 -3.58
N PRO A 27 7.90 -3.11 -3.63
CA PRO A 27 8.26 -1.70 -3.53
C PRO A 27 7.72 -0.85 -4.68
N SER A 28 7.34 -1.47 -5.80
CA SER A 28 6.65 -0.82 -6.93
C SER A 28 5.18 -0.51 -6.65
N LEU A 29 4.58 -1.12 -5.62
CA LEU A 29 3.19 -0.92 -5.25
C LEU A 29 3.12 0.06 -4.08
N SER A 30 2.88 1.33 -4.42
CA SER A 30 2.75 2.44 -3.49
C SER A 30 1.37 3.08 -3.59
N TRP A 31 0.85 3.56 -2.46
CA TRP A 31 -0.41 4.30 -2.41
C TRP A 31 -0.26 5.52 -1.51
N LEU A 32 -0.64 6.68 -2.05
CA LEU A 32 -0.61 7.96 -1.35
C LEU A 32 -2.00 8.29 -0.80
N ALA A 33 -2.10 8.58 0.49
CA ALA A 33 -3.34 9.01 1.10
C ALA A 33 -3.10 9.99 2.25
N SER A 34 -4.06 10.88 2.51
CA SER A 34 -3.94 11.84 3.62
C SER A 34 -3.91 11.18 5.00
N THR A 35 -4.46 9.96 5.14
CA THR A 35 -4.49 9.22 6.42
C THR A 35 -3.94 7.80 6.27
N PRO A 36 -3.37 7.21 7.34
CA PRO A 36 -2.78 5.89 7.29
C PRO A 36 -3.83 4.79 7.05
N GLU A 37 -5.04 4.97 7.58
CA GLU A 37 -6.17 4.07 7.34
C GLU A 37 -6.60 4.04 5.87
N ALA A 38 -6.62 5.22 5.23
CA ALA A 38 -6.93 5.32 3.80
C ALA A 38 -5.81 4.72 2.94
N ALA A 39 -4.55 4.85 3.36
CA ALA A 39 -3.42 4.20 2.70
C ALA A 39 -3.54 2.67 2.74
N LEU A 40 -3.80 2.10 3.91
CA LEU A 40 -4.00 0.66 4.09
C LEU A 40 -5.21 0.14 3.30
N LYS A 41 -6.34 0.87 3.36
CA LYS A 41 -7.56 0.49 2.64
C LYS A 41 -7.40 0.58 1.12
N GLY A 42 -6.64 1.55 0.62
CA GLY A 42 -6.31 1.72 -0.79
C GLY A 42 -5.50 0.56 -1.33
N ILE A 43 -4.44 0.18 -0.62
CA ILE A 43 -3.57 -0.95 -0.98
C ILE A 43 -4.34 -2.27 -0.93
N GLY A 44 -5.14 -2.49 0.12
CA GLY A 44 -6.00 -3.67 0.21
C GLY A 44 -7.03 -3.78 -0.92
N LYS A 45 -7.47 -2.64 -1.49
CA LYS A 45 -8.39 -2.62 -2.64
C LYS A 45 -7.69 -2.84 -3.98
N LEU A 46 -6.45 -2.39 -4.14
CA LEU A 46 -5.60 -2.76 -5.28
C LEU A 46 -5.27 -4.26 -5.29
N TRP A 47 -5.16 -4.85 -4.10
CA TRP A 47 -4.67 -6.20 -3.86
C TRP A 47 -5.72 -7.34 -4.00
N PRO A 48 -6.42 -7.50 -5.13
CA PRO A 48 -6.53 -8.88 -5.64
C PRO A 48 -6.61 -8.94 -7.17
N LYS A 49 -6.21 -7.88 -7.86
CA LYS A 49 -6.23 -7.88 -9.32
C LYS A 49 -4.93 -8.54 -9.78
N PRO A 50 -4.99 -9.59 -10.63
CA PRO A 50 -3.79 -10.11 -11.29
C PRO A 50 -3.26 -8.95 -12.13
N TRP A 51 -2.30 -8.21 -11.57
CA TRP A 51 -1.66 -7.12 -12.27
C TRP A 51 -0.79 -7.81 -13.32
N PRO A 52 -1.07 -7.66 -14.63
CA PRO A 52 -0.11 -8.09 -15.63
C PRO A 52 1.08 -7.14 -15.46
N ILE A 53 2.11 -7.62 -14.78
CA ILE A 53 3.43 -7.02 -14.88
C ILE A 53 3.80 -7.05 -16.36
N CYS A 54 3.76 -5.91 -17.01
CA CYS A 54 4.46 -5.67 -18.26
C CYS A 54 5.82 -5.09 -17.92
#